data_AF-A0A6V2FBH3-F1
#
_entry.id   AF-A0A6V2FBH3-F1
#
_cell.length_a   1.000
_cell.length_b   1.000
_cell.length_c   1.000
_cell.angle_alpha   90.00
_cell.angle_beta   90.00
_cell.angle_gamma   90.00
#
_symmetry.space_group_name_H-M   'P 1'
#
loop_
_entity.id
_entity.type
_entity.pdbx_description
1 polymer ?
#
loop_
_entity_poly.entity_id
_entity_poly.type
_entity_poly.pdbx_seq_one_letter_code
_entity_poly.pdbx_strand_id
1 'polypeptide(L)'
;MHYRMSVAFLSACWEKCSSELSKLFSSMKEIECTRRFRLREILLTFLERQERLWLGLPSVLTPVLKGLTDKPMDRSSIENDVQSSIRLRAQNLQREDVERKSKGGHGPGPGLAGVDPGDGNFELTSPLMSDLLFKAKVIEKKGHGMMTSWKTTLAVVTADSFLHLFDMPTTVKFHSGSAPEVAFHALLPPVIVPTKETIAKHGYPKISVPKAWCQNLTPTESIVLPNSTISFQDEKGNSAFEITETVFNSGTARKFFTTSTKKMYLRTVTREETIDWIAALKAHK
;
A
#
# COMPACT_ATOMS: atom_id res chain seq x y z
N MET A 1 -61.64 18.02 39.80
CA MET A 1 -61.52 16.63 39.30
C MET A 1 -60.35 16.43 38.33
N HIS A 2 -60.15 17.31 37.35
CA HIS A 2 -59.12 17.15 36.30
C HIS A 2 -57.70 16.89 36.82
N TYR A 3 -57.25 17.62 37.84
CA TYR A 3 -55.91 17.40 38.44
C TYR A 3 -55.71 15.96 38.95
N ARG A 4 -56.69 15.40 39.65
CA ARG A 4 -56.60 14.02 40.18
C ARG A 4 -56.52 12.99 39.04
N MET A 5 -57.26 13.20 37.96
CA MET A 5 -57.17 12.34 36.77
C MET A 5 -55.81 12.47 36.07
N SER A 6 -55.28 13.69 35.93
CA SER A 6 -53.96 13.92 35.34
C SER A 6 -52.84 13.27 36.15
N VAL A 7 -52.88 13.36 37.49
CA VAL A 7 -51.90 12.71 38.37
C VAL A 7 -52.00 11.19 38.28
N ALA A 8 -53.22 10.63 38.28
CA ALA A 8 -53.41 9.19 38.12
C ALA A 8 -52.90 8.69 36.76
N PHE A 9 -53.17 9.43 35.69
CA PHE A 9 -52.67 9.11 34.35
C PHE A 9 -51.14 9.19 34.29
N LEU A 10 -50.54 10.24 34.85
CA LEU A 10 -49.08 10.38 34.91
C LEU A 10 -48.44 9.22 35.69
N SER A 11 -49.00 8.82 36.82
CA SER A 11 -48.50 7.68 37.61
C SER A 11 -48.55 6.38 36.81
N ALA A 12 -49.66 6.11 36.12
CA ALA A 12 -49.81 4.92 35.28
C ALA A 12 -48.84 4.92 34.09
N CYS A 13 -48.61 6.08 33.46
CA CYS A 13 -47.60 6.24 32.42
C CYS A 13 -46.19 6.00 32.98
N TRP A 14 -45.88 6.57 34.15
CA TRP A 14 -44.58 6.42 34.79
C TRP A 14 -44.26 4.98 35.14
N GLU A 15 -45.20 4.22 35.70
CA GLU A 15 -45.01 2.80 36.01
C GLU A 15 -44.70 1.98 34.76
N LYS A 16 -45.45 2.19 33.67
CA LYS A 16 -45.19 1.54 32.38
C LYS A 16 -43.81 1.91 31.84
N CYS A 17 -43.49 3.19 31.77
CA CYS A 17 -42.18 3.67 31.32
C CYS A 17 -41.04 3.12 32.17
N SER A 18 -41.19 3.08 33.49
CA SER A 18 -40.18 2.58 34.43
C SER A 18 -39.90 1.09 34.21
N SER A 19 -40.94 0.29 33.97
CA SER A 19 -40.78 -1.14 33.66
C SER A 19 -40.02 -1.38 32.35
N GLU A 20 -40.35 -0.63 31.29
CA GLU A 20 -39.68 -0.76 29.98
C GLU A 20 -38.23 -0.25 30.04
N LEU A 21 -37.96 0.84 30.76
CA LEU A 21 -36.61 1.32 31.01
C LEU A 21 -35.79 0.28 31.79
N SER A 22 -36.37 -0.38 32.79
CA SER A 22 -35.70 -1.43 33.55
C SER A 22 -35.33 -2.63 32.68
N LYS A 23 -36.21 -3.03 31.75
CA LYS A 23 -35.92 -4.06 30.75
C LYS A 23 -34.79 -3.64 29.81
N LEU A 24 -34.82 -2.41 29.32
CA LEU A 24 -33.78 -1.85 28.46
C LEU A 24 -32.42 -1.87 29.16
N PHE A 25 -32.33 -1.37 30.39
CA PHE A 25 -31.08 -1.38 31.16
C PHE A 25 -30.57 -2.79 31.43
N SER A 26 -31.47 -3.74 31.71
CA SER A 26 -31.09 -5.14 31.91
C SER A 26 -30.53 -5.75 30.61
N SER A 27 -31.16 -5.49 29.48
CA SER A 27 -30.69 -5.93 28.16
C SER A 27 -29.34 -5.30 27.79
N MET A 28 -29.17 -3.99 28.01
CA MET A 28 -27.88 -3.32 27.77
C MET A 28 -26.76 -3.92 28.62
N LYS A 29 -27.03 -4.22 29.89
CA LYS A 29 -26.07 -4.86 30.79
C LYS A 29 -25.69 -6.26 30.30
N GLU A 30 -26.66 -7.07 29.89
CA GLU A 30 -26.42 -8.42 29.37
C GLU A 30 -25.59 -8.40 28.09
N ILE A 31 -25.90 -7.48 27.17
CA ILE A 31 -25.16 -7.29 25.93
C ILE A 31 -23.71 -6.90 26.23
N GLU A 32 -23.47 -5.96 27.15
CA GLU A 32 -22.11 -5.53 27.50
C GLU A 32 -21.32 -6.65 28.20
N CYS A 33 -21.96 -7.42 29.08
CA CYS A 33 -21.35 -8.60 29.69
C CYS A 33 -20.97 -9.65 28.63
N THR A 34 -21.87 -9.92 27.69
CA THR A 34 -21.64 -10.87 26.59
C THR A 34 -20.52 -10.39 25.68
N ARG A 35 -20.50 -9.10 25.32
CA ARG A 35 -19.45 -8.49 24.51
C ARG A 35 -18.08 -8.64 25.16
N ARG A 36 -17.97 -8.34 26.47
CA ARG A 36 -16.71 -8.49 27.22
C ARG A 36 -16.25 -9.94 27.28
N PHE A 37 -17.17 -10.86 27.50
CA PHE A 37 -16.85 -12.29 27.53
C PHE A 37 -16.35 -12.78 26.17
N ARG A 38 -17.06 -12.44 25.09
CA ARG A 38 -16.66 -12.80 23.71
C ARG A 38 -15.31 -12.24 23.32
N LEU A 39 -15.04 -10.96 23.62
CA LEU A 39 -13.73 -10.35 23.36
C LEU A 39 -12.61 -11.08 24.10
N ARG A 40 -12.85 -11.49 25.35
CA ARG A 40 -11.89 -12.28 26.12
C ARG A 40 -11.64 -13.65 25.49
N GLU A 41 -12.69 -14.38 25.08
CA GLU A 41 -12.54 -15.67 24.41
C GLU A 41 -11.73 -15.57 23.11
N ILE A 42 -12.00 -14.53 22.30
CA ILE A 42 -11.27 -14.28 21.05
C ILE A 42 -9.79 -14.01 21.34
N LEU A 43 -9.49 -13.18 22.35
CA LEU A 43 -8.11 -12.90 22.75
C LEU A 43 -7.37 -14.15 23.22
N LEU A 44 -8.01 -15.00 24.04
CA LEU A 44 -7.42 -16.26 24.47
C LEU A 44 -7.14 -17.19 23.27
N THR A 45 -8.12 -17.34 22.37
CA THR A 45 -7.97 -18.17 21.16
C THR A 45 -6.84 -17.65 20.26
N PHE A 46 -6.70 -16.33 20.14
CA PHE A 46 -5.63 -15.71 19.39
C PHE A 46 -4.26 -16.03 20.00
N LEU A 47 -4.12 -15.88 21.32
CA LEU A 47 -2.87 -16.18 22.03
C LEU A 47 -2.48 -17.65 21.91
N GLU A 48 -3.42 -18.58 22.05
CA GLU A 48 -3.18 -20.02 21.86
C GLU A 48 -2.70 -20.35 20.45
N ARG A 49 -3.27 -19.70 19.42
CA ARG A 49 -2.84 -19.87 18.03
C ARG A 49 -1.44 -19.30 17.80
N GLN A 50 -1.17 -18.12 18.35
CA GLN A 50 0.14 -17.49 18.28
C GLN A 50 1.20 -18.36 18.94
N GLU A 51 0.95 -18.87 20.14
CA GLU A 51 1.84 -19.79 20.84
C GLU A 51 2.10 -21.05 20.02
N ARG A 52 1.06 -21.68 19.46
CA ARG A 52 1.20 -22.85 18.60
C ARG A 52 2.10 -22.58 17.38
N LEU A 53 1.95 -21.42 16.74
CA LEU A 53 2.78 -21.02 15.61
C LEU A 53 4.25 -20.83 16.02
N TRP A 54 4.48 -20.19 17.17
CA TRP A 54 5.83 -20.01 17.71
C TRP A 54 6.49 -21.33 18.08
N LEU A 55 5.75 -22.24 18.74
CA LEU A 55 6.24 -23.58 19.06
C LEU A 55 6.43 -24.46 17.83
N GLY A 56 5.67 -24.22 16.75
CA GLY A 56 5.83 -24.89 15.46
C GLY A 56 6.98 -24.35 14.62
N LEU A 57 7.44 -23.12 14.85
CA LEU A 57 8.47 -22.47 14.04
C LEU A 57 9.79 -23.28 13.92
N PRO A 58 10.32 -23.92 14.98
CA PRO A 58 11.52 -24.74 14.88
C PRO A 58 11.38 -25.89 13.88
N SER A 59 10.20 -26.50 13.75
CA SER A 59 9.97 -27.61 12.80
C SER A 59 10.20 -27.20 11.35
N VAL A 60 9.99 -25.93 11.02
CA VAL A 60 10.24 -25.36 9.69
C VAL A 60 11.67 -24.82 9.59
N LEU A 61 12.14 -24.16 10.63
CA LEU A 61 13.44 -23.50 10.65
C LEU A 61 14.60 -24.50 10.66
N THR A 62 14.51 -25.58 11.44
CA THR A 62 15.61 -26.54 11.62
C THR A 62 16.00 -27.26 10.32
N PRO A 63 15.07 -27.78 9.49
CA PRO A 63 15.42 -28.35 8.19
C PRO A 63 16.07 -27.35 7.24
N VAL A 64 15.59 -26.09 7.22
CA VAL A 64 16.12 -25.03 6.37
C VAL A 64 17.55 -24.66 6.80
N LEU A 65 17.77 -24.48 8.10
CA LEU A 65 19.10 -24.21 8.65
C LEU A 65 20.06 -25.37 8.39
N LYS A 66 19.62 -26.61 8.56
CA LYS A 66 20.44 -27.80 8.24
C LYS A 66 20.82 -27.80 6.76
N GLY A 67 19.86 -27.61 5.86
CA GLY A 67 20.11 -27.53 4.41
C GLY A 67 20.98 -26.34 3.98
N LEU A 68 21.00 -25.25 4.76
CA LEU A 68 21.91 -24.11 4.52
C LEU A 68 23.32 -24.38 5.07
N THR A 69 23.42 -25.05 6.22
CA THR A 69 24.71 -25.35 6.87
C THR A 69 25.50 -26.39 6.07
N ASP A 70 24.80 -27.34 5.45
CA ASP A 70 25.42 -28.41 4.67
C ASP A 70 25.84 -27.95 3.25
N LYS A 71 25.54 -26.71 2.85
CA LYS A 71 25.92 -26.19 1.53
C LYS A 71 27.34 -25.61 1.54
N PRO A 72 28.17 -25.94 0.54
CA PRO A 72 29.52 -25.39 0.43
C PRO A 72 29.45 -23.87 0.24
N MET A 73 29.98 -23.13 1.21
CA MET A 73 30.19 -21.68 1.11
C MET A 73 31.53 -21.31 0.47
N ASP A 74 32.30 -22.29 0.00
CA ASP A 74 33.51 -22.08 -0.76
C ASP A 74 33.18 -21.36 -2.07
N ARG A 75 33.79 -20.19 -2.25
CA ARG A 75 33.65 -19.36 -3.45
C ARG A 75 33.96 -20.12 -4.74
N SER A 76 34.96 -21.01 -4.74
CA SER A 76 35.33 -21.81 -5.90
C SER A 76 34.25 -22.85 -6.26
N SER A 77 33.62 -23.45 -5.25
CA SER A 77 32.49 -24.38 -5.46
C SER A 77 31.27 -23.64 -6.01
N ILE A 78 30.97 -22.45 -5.47
CA ILE A 78 29.85 -21.63 -5.94
C ILE A 78 30.10 -21.13 -7.37
N GLU A 79 31.31 -20.66 -7.68
CA GLU A 79 31.67 -20.22 -9.04
C GLU A 79 31.60 -21.38 -10.05
N ASN A 80 32.02 -22.59 -9.66
CA ASN A 80 31.90 -23.78 -10.49
C ASN A 80 30.44 -24.21 -10.70
N ASP A 81 29.58 -24.14 -9.68
CA ASP A 81 28.15 -24.43 -9.79
C ASP A 81 27.42 -23.40 -10.66
N VAL A 82 27.75 -22.12 -10.52
CA VAL A 82 27.21 -21.06 -11.36
C VAL A 82 27.67 -21.25 -12.81
N GLN A 83 28.96 -21.53 -13.04
CA GLN A 83 29.45 -21.78 -14.39
C GLN A 83 28.88 -23.06 -15.01
N SER A 84 28.71 -24.13 -14.23
CA SER A 84 28.10 -25.37 -14.71
C SER A 84 26.63 -25.14 -15.06
N SER A 85 25.88 -24.43 -14.21
CA SER A 85 24.49 -24.04 -14.50
C SER A 85 24.38 -23.14 -15.73
N ILE A 86 25.29 -22.19 -15.92
CA ILE A 86 25.33 -21.33 -17.11
C ILE A 86 25.60 -22.17 -18.36
N ARG A 87 26.59 -23.08 -18.32
CA ARG A 87 26.93 -23.94 -19.46
C ARG A 87 25.77 -24.87 -19.82
N LEU A 88 25.13 -25.48 -18.83
CA LEU A 88 24.02 -26.42 -19.01
C LEU A 88 22.80 -25.70 -19.60
N ARG A 89 22.50 -24.49 -19.11
CA ARG A 89 21.43 -23.65 -19.66
C ARG A 89 21.75 -23.11 -21.05
N ALA A 90 23.01 -22.76 -21.32
CA ALA A 90 23.46 -22.35 -22.65
C ALA A 90 23.39 -23.50 -23.67
N GLN A 91 23.73 -24.73 -23.27
CA GLN A 91 23.58 -25.91 -24.12
C GLN A 91 22.11 -26.23 -24.40
N ASN A 92 21.23 -26.09 -23.40
CA ASN A 92 19.79 -26.27 -23.60
C ASN A 92 19.22 -25.21 -24.55
N LEU A 93 19.60 -23.93 -24.40
CA LEU A 93 19.21 -22.86 -25.33
C LEU A 93 19.71 -23.12 -26.76
N GLN A 94 20.95 -23.60 -26.91
CA GLN A 94 21.47 -23.96 -28.24
C GLN A 94 20.70 -25.14 -28.86
N ARG A 95 20.32 -26.13 -28.04
CA ARG A 95 19.50 -27.27 -28.50
C ARG A 95 18.11 -26.79 -28.92
N GLU A 96 17.48 -25.94 -28.12
CA GLU A 96 16.19 -25.31 -28.44
C GLU A 96 16.27 -24.44 -29.71
N ASP A 97 17.35 -23.69 -29.92
CA ASP A 97 17.56 -22.89 -31.12
C ASP A 97 17.78 -23.74 -32.38
N VAL A 98 18.45 -24.89 -32.27
CA VAL A 98 18.61 -25.86 -33.37
C VAL A 98 17.27 -26.51 -33.72
N GLU A 99 16.46 -26.85 -32.71
CA GLU A 99 15.09 -27.37 -32.90
C GLU A 99 14.13 -26.32 -33.47
N ARG A 100 14.33 -25.03 -33.17
CA ARG A 100 13.56 -23.92 -33.77
C ARG A 100 13.98 -23.65 -35.22
N LYS A 101 15.27 -23.79 -35.55
CA LYS A 101 15.78 -23.64 -36.92
C LYS A 101 15.38 -24.78 -37.86
N SER A 102 15.24 -26.01 -37.36
CA SER A 102 14.77 -27.15 -38.17
C SER A 102 13.28 -27.05 -38.56
N LYS A 103 12.50 -26.17 -37.91
CA LYS A 103 11.08 -25.91 -38.20
C LYS A 103 10.82 -24.69 -39.11
N GLY A 104 11.81 -24.22 -39.87
CA GLY A 104 11.58 -23.44 -41.10
C GLY A 104 10.96 -22.04 -40.95
N GLY A 105 11.18 -21.33 -39.83
CA GLY A 105 10.71 -19.95 -39.66
C GLY A 105 11.82 -18.92 -39.90
N HIS A 106 11.87 -18.30 -41.09
CA HIS A 106 12.54 -17.00 -41.27
C HIS A 106 11.63 -15.90 -40.71
N GLY A 107 12.01 -15.32 -39.57
CA GLY A 107 11.36 -14.16 -38.94
C GLY A 107 12.40 -13.23 -38.28
N PRO A 108 12.11 -11.93 -38.17
CA PRO A 108 13.14 -10.88 -38.12
C PRO A 108 13.68 -10.64 -36.71
N GLY A 109 15.02 -10.68 -36.57
CA GLY A 109 15.83 -10.00 -35.54
C GLY A 109 15.57 -10.34 -34.05
N PRO A 110 16.58 -10.22 -33.17
CA PRO A 110 16.41 -10.45 -31.74
C PRO A 110 15.75 -9.22 -31.08
N GLY A 111 14.47 -9.03 -31.35
CA GLY A 111 13.56 -8.24 -30.52
C GLY A 111 12.72 -9.19 -29.66
N LEU A 112 12.10 -8.68 -28.60
CA LEU A 112 11.23 -9.40 -27.65
C LEU A 112 9.95 -10.01 -28.28
N ALA A 113 9.93 -10.27 -29.58
CA ALA A 113 8.79 -10.75 -30.35
C ALA A 113 8.55 -12.27 -30.25
N GLY A 114 9.34 -12.99 -29.46
CA GLY A 114 9.25 -14.46 -29.29
C GLY A 114 9.06 -14.94 -27.86
N VAL A 115 8.71 -14.04 -26.94
CA VAL A 115 8.25 -14.46 -25.60
C VAL A 115 6.80 -14.92 -25.77
N ASP A 116 6.55 -16.21 -25.54
CA ASP A 116 5.19 -16.73 -25.41
C ASP A 116 4.58 -16.12 -24.13
N PRO A 117 3.53 -15.29 -24.21
CA PRO A 117 2.93 -14.65 -23.04
C PRO A 117 2.36 -15.67 -22.02
N GLY A 118 2.32 -16.96 -22.35
CA GLY A 118 1.84 -18.03 -21.48
C GLY A 118 2.88 -18.77 -20.64
N ASP A 119 4.19 -18.67 -20.91
CA ASP A 119 5.18 -19.59 -20.29
C ASP A 119 6.28 -18.87 -19.48
N GLY A 120 5.82 -17.95 -18.63
CA GLY A 120 6.63 -17.24 -17.66
C GLY A 120 5.75 -16.72 -16.56
N ASN A 121 5.20 -17.60 -15.72
CA ASN A 121 4.44 -17.20 -14.54
C ASN A 121 5.37 -16.69 -13.43
N PHE A 122 6.17 -15.68 -13.74
CA PHE A 122 6.50 -14.64 -12.78
C PHE A 122 5.49 -13.54 -13.06
N GLU A 123 4.30 -13.67 -12.49
CA GLU A 123 3.43 -12.53 -12.25
C GLU A 123 4.22 -11.54 -11.37
N LEU A 124 5.07 -10.74 -11.99
CA LEU A 124 5.47 -9.45 -11.47
C LEU A 124 4.25 -8.54 -11.62
N THR A 125 3.14 -8.93 -10.98
CA THR A 125 2.00 -8.05 -10.78
C THR A 125 2.58 -6.79 -10.15
N SER A 126 2.38 -5.66 -10.81
CA SER A 126 2.84 -4.36 -10.32
C SER A 126 2.50 -4.28 -8.83
N PRO A 127 3.37 -3.75 -7.96
CA PRO A 127 3.02 -3.54 -6.55
C PRO A 127 1.70 -2.77 -6.38
N LEU A 128 1.28 -2.01 -7.40
CA LEU A 128 -0.01 -1.33 -7.49
C LEU A 128 -1.25 -2.25 -7.61
N MET A 129 -1.05 -3.53 -7.96
CA MET A 129 -2.10 -4.55 -8.05
C MET A 129 -2.26 -5.36 -6.77
N SER A 130 -1.53 -5.01 -5.70
CA SER A 130 -1.67 -5.66 -4.40
C SER A 130 -3.07 -5.43 -3.82
N ASP A 131 -3.65 -6.47 -3.22
CA ASP A 131 -4.92 -6.38 -2.46
C ASP A 131 -4.86 -5.39 -1.28
N LEU A 132 -3.65 -5.00 -0.86
CA LEU A 132 -3.43 -3.97 0.16
C LEU A 132 -3.62 -2.55 -0.37
N LEU A 133 -3.75 -2.38 -1.68
CA LEU A 133 -4.00 -1.10 -2.32
C LEU A 133 -5.44 -1.07 -2.81
N PHE A 134 -6.15 -0.03 -2.40
CA PHE A 134 -7.52 0.16 -2.79
C PHE A 134 -7.63 0.87 -4.15
N LYS A 135 -6.85 1.95 -4.33
CA LYS A 135 -6.90 2.75 -5.55
C LYS A 135 -5.64 3.60 -5.71
N ALA A 136 -5.09 3.65 -6.92
CA ALA A 136 -3.92 4.45 -7.24
C ALA A 136 -4.22 5.35 -8.45
N LYS A 137 -3.76 6.61 -8.42
CA LYS A 137 -3.95 7.56 -9.53
C LYS A 137 -2.89 8.64 -9.55
N VAL A 138 -2.46 9.02 -10.75
CA VAL A 138 -1.64 10.23 -10.96
C VAL A 138 -2.55 11.46 -10.95
N ILE A 139 -2.37 12.31 -9.94
CA ILE A 139 -3.18 13.50 -9.70
C ILE A 139 -2.28 14.73 -9.53
N GLU A 140 -2.88 15.91 -9.43
CA GLU A 140 -2.14 17.13 -9.16
C GLU A 140 -2.36 17.61 -7.73
N LYS A 141 -1.27 17.94 -7.06
CA LYS A 141 -1.21 18.48 -5.71
C LYS A 141 -0.76 19.92 -5.74
N LYS A 142 -1.44 20.79 -5.00
CA LYS A 142 -1.03 22.20 -4.84
C LYS A 142 0.13 22.30 -3.85
N GLY A 143 1.22 22.95 -4.26
CA GLY A 143 2.37 23.21 -3.39
C GLY A 143 2.05 24.15 -2.22
N HIS A 144 2.82 24.04 -1.14
CA HIS A 144 2.76 24.95 0.01
C HIS A 144 3.69 26.16 -0.20
N GLY A 145 3.19 27.40 -0.04
CA GLY A 145 4.00 28.63 -0.11
C GLY A 145 3.33 29.80 -0.85
N MET A 146 4.02 30.93 -0.96
CA MET A 146 3.50 32.17 -1.61
C MET A 146 3.33 32.05 -3.14
N MET A 147 4.06 31.14 -3.80
CA MET A 147 3.85 30.78 -5.21
C MET A 147 3.32 29.34 -5.29
N THR A 148 2.00 29.18 -5.19
CA THR A 148 1.35 27.87 -5.25
C THR A 148 1.25 27.40 -6.70
N SER A 149 2.09 26.45 -7.11
CA SER A 149 1.95 25.72 -8.37
C SER A 149 1.33 24.34 -8.12
N TRP A 150 0.64 23.81 -9.14
CA TRP A 150 0.20 22.43 -9.16
C TRP A 150 1.35 21.54 -9.61
N LYS A 151 1.56 20.44 -8.89
CA LYS A 151 2.60 19.43 -9.18
C LYS A 151 1.96 18.08 -9.38
N THR A 152 2.41 17.34 -10.38
CA THR A 152 2.00 15.96 -10.62
C THR A 152 2.55 15.04 -9.53
N THR A 153 1.69 14.23 -8.94
CA THR A 153 1.98 13.37 -7.80
C THR A 153 1.24 12.05 -8.00
N LEU A 154 1.88 10.92 -7.70
CA LEU A 154 1.21 9.63 -7.62
C LEU A 154 0.51 9.53 -6.26
N ALA A 155 -0.81 9.39 -6.26
CA ALA A 155 -1.61 9.16 -5.06
C ALA A 155 -2.01 7.69 -4.96
N VAL A 156 -1.80 7.09 -3.79
CA VAL A 156 -2.09 5.70 -3.51
C VAL A 156 -2.92 5.62 -2.22
N VAL A 157 -4.10 5.01 -2.31
CA VAL A 157 -4.95 4.71 -1.16
C VAL A 157 -4.77 3.24 -0.80
N THR A 158 -4.47 2.99 0.46
CA THR A 158 -4.25 1.65 1.00
C THR A 158 -5.50 1.13 1.70
N ALA A 159 -5.57 -0.19 1.87
CA ALA A 159 -6.68 -0.88 2.53
C ALA A 159 -6.78 -0.56 4.04
N ASP A 160 -5.68 -0.12 4.67
CA ASP A 160 -5.62 0.35 6.07
C ASP A 160 -5.95 1.85 6.21
N SER A 161 -6.60 2.43 5.21
CA SER A 161 -7.15 3.80 5.23
C SER A 161 -6.10 4.91 5.31
N PHE A 162 -4.97 4.72 4.63
CA PHE A 162 -4.00 5.79 4.38
C PHE A 162 -4.07 6.28 2.93
N LEU A 163 -3.79 7.57 2.76
CA LEU A 163 -3.49 8.17 1.46
C LEU A 163 -2.00 8.56 1.44
N HIS A 164 -1.23 7.87 0.61
CA HIS A 164 0.17 8.15 0.35
C HIS A 164 0.35 8.95 -0.94
N LEU A 165 1.22 9.95 -0.90
CA LEU A 165 1.52 10.83 -2.02
C LEU A 165 3.01 10.77 -2.33
N PHE A 166 3.34 10.47 -3.58
CA PHE A 166 4.71 10.41 -4.07
C PHE A 166 4.92 11.50 -5.10
N ASP A 167 5.79 12.46 -4.79
CA ASP A 167 6.11 13.53 -5.73
C ASP A 167 6.94 12.97 -6.89
N MET A 168 6.51 13.29 -8.12
CA MET A 168 7.15 12.77 -9.31
C MET A 168 8.48 13.49 -9.58
N PRO A 169 9.54 12.77 -10.03
CA PRO A 169 10.80 13.39 -10.43
C PRO A 169 10.59 14.38 -11.57
N THR A 170 11.25 15.54 -11.49
CA THR A 170 11.16 16.59 -12.54
C THR A 170 11.81 16.19 -13.86
N THR A 171 12.56 15.09 -13.88
CA THR A 171 13.25 14.54 -15.05
C THR A 171 12.30 13.91 -16.07
N VAL A 172 11.07 13.57 -15.66
CA VAL A 172 10.09 12.90 -16.52
C VAL A 172 8.82 13.74 -16.58
N LYS A 173 8.35 14.01 -17.81
CA LYS A 173 7.13 14.79 -18.04
C LYS A 173 5.90 13.91 -17.84
N PHE A 174 5.32 13.97 -16.65
CA PHE A 174 4.03 13.36 -16.34
C PHE A 174 2.91 14.38 -16.34
N HIS A 175 1.74 13.98 -16.83
CA HIS A 175 0.51 14.77 -16.74
C HIS A 175 -0.48 14.07 -15.81
N SER A 176 -1.44 14.84 -15.29
CA SER A 176 -2.59 14.26 -14.59
C SER A 176 -3.27 13.23 -15.51
N GLY A 177 -3.65 12.07 -14.97
CA GLY A 177 -4.26 10.98 -15.73
C GLY A 177 -3.29 10.03 -16.46
N SER A 178 -1.96 10.22 -16.34
CA SER A 178 -1.02 9.16 -16.72
C SER A 178 -1.28 7.88 -15.93
N ALA A 179 -0.96 6.73 -16.54
CA ALA A 179 -1.13 5.42 -15.90
C ALA A 179 -0.30 5.33 -14.59
N PRO A 180 -0.90 4.92 -13.46
CA PRO A 180 -0.21 4.81 -12.17
C PRO A 180 1.05 3.94 -12.21
N GLU A 181 1.04 2.87 -13.01
CA GLU A 181 2.15 1.93 -13.17
C GLU A 181 3.35 2.61 -13.83
N VAL A 182 3.10 3.41 -14.86
CA VAL A 182 4.15 4.16 -15.56
C VAL A 182 4.76 5.23 -14.65
N ALA A 183 3.93 5.88 -13.84
CA ALA A 183 4.40 6.81 -12.82
C ALA A 183 5.22 6.09 -11.75
N PHE A 184 4.74 4.96 -11.22
CA PHE A 184 5.47 4.17 -10.24
C PHE A 184 6.83 3.69 -10.77
N HIS A 185 6.89 3.25 -12.04
CA HIS A 185 8.15 2.88 -12.67
C HIS A 185 9.18 4.01 -12.72
N ALA A 186 8.76 5.27 -12.84
CA ALA A 186 9.68 6.41 -12.80
C ALA A 186 10.16 6.77 -11.37
N LEU A 187 9.49 6.28 -10.33
CA LEU A 187 9.96 6.38 -8.95
C LEU A 187 11.06 5.35 -8.66
N LEU A 188 11.13 4.26 -9.43
CA LEU A 188 12.15 3.23 -9.26
C LEU A 188 13.54 3.78 -9.64
N PRO A 189 14.58 3.48 -8.85
CA PRO A 189 15.94 3.86 -9.21
C PRO A 189 16.37 3.15 -10.50
N PRO A 190 17.18 3.79 -11.37
CA PRO A 190 17.66 3.16 -12.59
C PRO A 190 18.54 1.95 -12.25
N VAL A 191 18.24 0.81 -12.87
CA VAL A 191 19.05 -0.40 -12.73
C VAL A 191 20.29 -0.26 -13.61
N ILE A 192 21.43 0.05 -13.00
CA ILE A 192 22.72 0.05 -13.69
C ILE A 192 23.26 -1.37 -13.67
N VAL A 193 23.15 -2.08 -14.80
CA VAL A 193 23.78 -3.39 -14.98
C VAL A 193 25.22 -3.15 -15.46
N PRO A 194 26.25 -3.50 -14.67
CA PRO A 194 27.64 -3.31 -15.08
C PRO A 194 27.95 -4.20 -16.30
N THR A 195 28.50 -3.62 -17.36
CA THR A 195 28.98 -4.39 -18.52
C THR A 195 30.37 -4.96 -18.25
N LYS A 196 30.76 -6.01 -18.98
CA LYS A 196 32.11 -6.61 -18.87
C LYS A 196 33.22 -5.56 -19.07
N GLU A 197 32.98 -4.59 -19.95
CA GLU A 197 33.90 -3.49 -20.24
C GLU A 197 34.00 -2.48 -19.09
N THR A 198 32.89 -2.18 -18.40
CA THR A 198 32.90 -1.28 -17.23
C THR A 198 33.63 -1.92 -16.05
N ILE A 199 33.44 -3.22 -15.83
CA ILE A 199 34.14 -3.97 -14.78
C ILE A 199 35.65 -4.06 -15.07
N ALA A 200 36.04 -4.27 -16.33
CA ALA A 200 37.44 -4.36 -16.72
C ALA A 200 38.19 -3.02 -16.59
N LYS A 201 37.53 -1.87 -16.87
CA LYS A 201 38.17 -0.54 -16.81
C LYS A 201 38.16 0.10 -15.43
N HIS A 202 37.15 -0.16 -14.61
CA HIS A 202 36.93 0.55 -13.34
C HIS A 202 36.85 -0.37 -12.11
N GLY A 203 37.09 -1.67 -12.29
CA GLY A 203 36.82 -2.68 -11.26
C GLY A 203 35.32 -2.87 -11.07
N TYR A 204 34.93 -3.70 -10.09
CA TYR A 204 33.53 -3.73 -9.66
C TYR A 204 33.13 -2.32 -9.23
N PRO A 205 32.02 -1.76 -9.77
CA PRO A 205 31.51 -0.52 -9.20
C PRO A 205 31.30 -0.79 -7.72
N LYS A 206 32.03 -0.09 -6.85
CA LYS A 206 31.59 0.04 -5.47
C LYS A 206 30.20 0.61 -5.61
N ILE A 207 29.18 -0.24 -5.39
CA ILE A 207 27.82 0.23 -5.23
C ILE A 207 27.91 1.06 -3.95
N SER A 208 28.31 2.32 -4.08
CA SER A 208 27.95 3.33 -3.11
C SER A 208 26.45 3.36 -3.26
N VAL A 209 25.75 2.47 -2.53
CA VAL A 209 24.31 2.51 -2.39
C VAL A 209 24.09 3.94 -1.96
N PRO A 210 23.57 4.81 -2.84
CA PRO A 210 23.29 6.15 -2.39
C PRO A 210 22.36 5.94 -1.20
N LYS A 211 22.54 6.69 -0.12
CA LYS A 211 21.56 6.75 0.98
C LYS A 211 20.11 6.99 0.50
N ALA A 212 19.93 7.23 -0.80
CA ALA A 212 18.75 7.62 -1.54
C ALA A 212 18.18 6.55 -2.52
N TRP A 213 18.59 5.26 -2.49
CA TRP A 213 18.03 4.28 -3.46
C TRP A 213 16.50 4.17 -3.39
N CYS A 214 15.90 4.37 -2.21
CA CYS A 214 14.47 4.40 -1.98
C CYS A 214 13.89 5.81 -1.77
N GLN A 215 14.66 6.87 -2.03
CA GLN A 215 14.24 8.24 -1.70
C GLN A 215 12.94 8.63 -2.41
N ASN A 216 12.79 8.25 -3.67
CA ASN A 216 11.58 8.49 -4.46
C ASN A 216 10.46 7.46 -4.18
N LEU A 217 10.77 6.37 -3.49
CA LEU A 217 9.82 5.34 -3.05
C LEU A 217 9.29 5.59 -1.64
N THR A 218 9.74 6.67 -0.99
CA THR A 218 9.18 7.11 0.30
C THR A 218 8.08 8.12 0.01
N PRO A 219 6.86 7.96 0.55
CA PRO A 219 5.81 8.94 0.38
C PRO A 219 6.28 10.31 0.89
N THR A 220 6.13 11.35 0.08
CA THR A 220 6.37 12.74 0.51
C THR A 220 5.37 13.12 1.59
N GLU A 221 4.13 12.65 1.46
CA GLU A 221 3.10 12.82 2.48
C GLU A 221 2.29 11.54 2.65
N SER A 222 1.86 11.30 3.88
CA SER A 222 0.95 10.21 4.24
C SER A 222 -0.13 10.78 5.14
N ILE A 223 -1.38 10.45 4.86
CA ILE A 223 -2.55 11.02 5.54
C ILE A 223 -3.43 9.88 6.05
N VAL A 224 -3.86 10.00 7.30
CA VAL A 224 -4.80 9.08 7.94
C VAL A 224 -6.22 9.50 7.55
N LEU A 225 -6.86 8.74 6.66
CA LEU A 225 -8.20 9.08 6.16
C LEU A 225 -9.27 9.17 7.27
N PRO A 226 -9.31 8.28 8.29
CA PRO A 226 -10.26 8.37 9.40
C PRO A 226 -10.26 9.71 10.14
N ASN A 227 -9.09 10.35 10.23
CA ASN A 227 -8.91 11.63 10.92
C ASN A 227 -9.03 12.84 9.99
N SER A 228 -9.51 12.64 8.76
CA SER A 228 -9.52 13.66 7.72
C SER A 228 -10.94 14.06 7.33
N THR A 229 -11.12 15.33 6.93
CA THR A 229 -12.34 15.82 6.29
C THR A 229 -12.05 16.15 4.84
N ILE A 230 -12.97 15.76 3.94
CA ILE A 230 -12.82 15.91 2.50
C ILE A 230 -13.94 16.79 1.98
N SER A 231 -13.59 17.94 1.42
CA SER A 231 -14.53 18.89 0.81
C SER A 231 -14.25 19.06 -0.68
N PHE A 232 -15.31 19.03 -1.49
CA PHE A 232 -15.22 19.32 -2.92
C PHE A 232 -15.25 20.83 -3.12
N GLN A 233 -14.34 21.36 -3.94
CA GLN A 233 -14.30 22.77 -4.32
C GLN A 233 -14.42 22.89 -5.84
N ASP A 234 -15.55 23.44 -6.29
CA ASP A 234 -15.84 23.66 -7.69
C ASP A 234 -15.85 25.17 -7.98
N GLU A 235 -14.65 25.75 -8.09
CA GLU A 235 -14.49 27.16 -8.43
C GLU A 235 -14.05 27.31 -9.90
N LYS A 236 -14.89 27.97 -10.71
CA LYS A 236 -14.56 28.46 -12.06
C LYS A 236 -13.92 27.42 -13.00
N GLY A 237 -14.42 26.18 -12.99
CA GLY A 237 -13.97 25.12 -13.89
C GLY A 237 -12.68 24.40 -13.44
N ASN A 238 -12.19 24.69 -12.24
CA ASN A 238 -11.08 23.97 -11.64
C ASN A 238 -11.60 23.04 -10.53
N SER A 239 -12.10 21.86 -10.92
CA SER A 239 -12.69 20.89 -9.99
C SER A 239 -11.60 20.24 -9.13
N ALA A 240 -11.40 20.80 -7.94
CA ALA A 240 -10.43 20.36 -6.96
C ALA A 240 -11.13 19.88 -5.67
N PHE A 241 -10.37 19.28 -4.77
CA PHE A 241 -10.84 18.90 -3.45
C PHE A 241 -9.80 19.20 -2.39
N GLU A 242 -10.28 19.59 -1.22
CA GLU A 242 -9.46 19.87 -0.05
C GLU A 242 -9.56 18.67 0.90
N ILE A 243 -8.40 18.20 1.36
CA ILE A 243 -8.31 17.26 2.48
C ILE A 243 -7.73 18.02 3.67
N THR A 244 -8.46 17.99 4.79
CA THR A 244 -7.98 18.52 6.07
C THR A 244 -7.80 17.36 7.06
N GLU A 245 -6.57 17.03 7.38
CA GLU A 245 -6.21 16.02 8.38
C GLU A 245 -6.07 16.67 9.76
N THR A 246 -6.71 16.07 10.78
CA THR A 246 -6.50 16.45 12.18
C THR A 246 -5.41 15.57 12.78
N VAL A 247 -4.27 16.18 13.11
CA VAL A 247 -3.11 15.50 13.69
C VAL A 247 -3.06 15.76 15.19
N PHE A 248 -2.90 14.71 15.99
CA PHE A 248 -2.69 14.83 17.42
C PHE A 248 -1.23 15.18 17.71
N ASN A 249 -1.01 16.32 18.35
CA ASN A 249 0.35 16.79 18.63
C ASN A 249 0.99 15.94 19.73
N SER A 250 2.24 15.53 19.51
CA SER A 250 3.07 14.85 20.52
C SER A 250 4.22 15.75 20.98
N GLY A 251 4.86 15.41 22.11
CA GLY A 251 6.01 16.15 22.63
C GLY A 251 5.69 17.57 23.12
N THR A 252 6.57 18.52 22.84
CA THR A 252 6.48 19.92 23.31
C THR A 252 5.31 20.69 22.68
N ALA A 253 4.91 20.35 21.45
CA ALA A 253 3.78 20.98 20.76
C ALA A 253 2.44 20.73 21.47
N ARG A 254 2.28 19.57 22.14
CA ARG A 254 1.09 19.24 22.95
C ARG A 254 0.85 20.22 24.10
N LYS A 255 1.89 20.90 24.59
CA LYS A 255 1.78 21.87 25.69
C LYS A 255 1.07 23.17 25.29
N PHE A 256 1.00 23.47 24.00
CA PHE A 256 0.37 24.68 23.48
C PHE A 256 -0.93 24.39 22.73
N PHE A 257 -0.97 23.30 21.95
CA PHE A 257 -2.17 22.87 21.22
C PHE A 257 -2.28 21.34 21.22
N THR A 258 -3.45 20.81 21.57
CA THR A 258 -3.72 19.36 21.60
C THR A 258 -3.74 18.74 20.19
N THR A 259 -4.19 19.51 19.20
CA THR A 259 -4.31 19.08 17.81
C THR A 259 -3.78 20.16 16.87
N SER A 260 -3.30 19.75 15.70
CA SER A 260 -2.98 20.62 14.57
C SER A 260 -3.74 20.15 13.33
N THR A 261 -4.01 21.07 12.41
CA THR A 261 -4.70 20.75 11.14
C THR A 261 -3.74 20.89 9.99
N LYS A 262 -3.62 19.83 9.19
CA LYS A 262 -2.86 19.84 7.94
C LYS A 262 -3.84 19.90 6.77
N LYS A 263 -3.68 20.88 5.90
CA LYS A 263 -4.55 21.10 4.74
C LYS A 263 -3.81 20.84 3.44
N MET A 264 -4.49 20.24 2.49
CA MET A 264 -3.96 20.03 1.16
C MET A 264 -5.04 20.17 0.10
N TYR A 265 -4.63 20.55 -1.11
CA TYR A 265 -5.51 20.65 -2.27
C TYR A 265 -5.04 19.70 -3.35
N LEU A 266 -5.97 18.89 -3.83
CA LEU A 266 -5.77 17.89 -4.88
C LEU A 266 -6.75 18.13 -6.02
N ARG A 267 -6.38 17.78 -7.25
CA ARG A 267 -7.29 17.76 -8.39
C ARG A 267 -6.95 16.63 -9.36
N THR A 268 -7.98 16.12 -10.03
CA THR A 268 -7.84 15.12 -11.10
C THR A 268 -8.06 15.76 -12.47
N VAL A 269 -8.02 14.97 -13.55
CA VAL A 269 -8.14 15.50 -14.93
C VAL A 269 -9.53 16.05 -15.19
N THR A 270 -10.56 15.32 -14.73
CA THR A 270 -11.95 15.68 -14.99
C THR A 270 -12.73 15.83 -13.68
N ARG A 271 -13.84 16.56 -13.76
CA ARG A 271 -14.75 16.73 -12.62
C ARG A 271 -15.32 15.39 -12.13
N GLU A 272 -15.70 14.52 -13.06
CA GLU A 272 -16.26 13.20 -12.76
C GLU A 272 -15.25 12.34 -12.02
N GLU A 273 -14.00 12.34 -12.47
CA GLU A 273 -12.91 11.66 -11.79
C GLU A 273 -12.66 12.22 -10.39
N THR A 274 -12.76 13.54 -10.20
CA THR A 274 -12.60 14.14 -8.88
C THR A 274 -13.73 13.70 -7.94
N ILE A 275 -14.97 13.62 -8.43
CA ILE A 275 -16.11 13.14 -7.63
C ILE A 275 -15.95 11.66 -7.28
N ASP A 276 -15.58 10.82 -8.24
CA ASP A 276 -15.28 9.40 -8.03
C ASP A 276 -14.13 9.20 -7.03
N TRP A 277 -13.11 10.06 -7.09
CA TRP A 277 -12.00 9.99 -6.12
C TRP A 277 -12.45 10.39 -4.71
N ILE A 278 -13.25 11.44 -4.58
CA ILE A 278 -13.80 11.84 -3.28
C ILE A 278 -14.71 10.75 -2.70
N ALA A 279 -15.53 10.11 -3.53
CA ALA A 279 -16.41 9.02 -3.11
C ALA A 279 -15.59 7.84 -2.56
N ALA A 280 -14.55 7.43 -3.29
CA ALA A 280 -13.62 6.40 -2.85
C ALA A 280 -12.89 6.77 -1.55
N LEU A 281 -12.38 8.00 -1.41
CA LEU A 281 -11.72 8.42 -0.16
C LEU A 281 -12.68 8.47 1.03
N LYS A 282 -13.94 8.86 0.81
CA LYS A 282 -14.98 8.87 1.86
C LYS A 282 -15.43 7.47 2.27
N ALA A 283 -15.42 6.50 1.35
CA ALA A 283 -15.75 5.11 1.66
C ALA A 283 -14.70 4.44 2.57
N HIS A 284 -13.46 4.96 2.56
CA HIS A 284 -12.33 4.42 3.33
C HIS A 284 -11.94 5.30 4.53
N LYS A 285 -12.83 6.21 4.94
CA LYS A 285 -12.72 6.95 6.19
C LYS A 285 -13.33 6.17 7.34
#